data_AF-A0A0Q9NUX9-F1
#
_entry.id   AF-A0A0Q9NUX9-F1
#
_cell.length_a   1.000
_cell.length_b   1.000
_cell.length_c   1.000
_cell.angle_alpha   90.00
_cell.angle_beta   90.00
_cell.angle_gamma   90.00
#
_symmetry.space_group_name_H-M   'P 1'
#
loop_
_entity.id
_entity.type
_entity.pdbx_description
1 polymer ?
#
loop_
_entity_poly.entity_id
_entity_poly.type
_entity_poly.pdbx_seq_one_letter_code
_entity_poly.pdbx_strand_id
1 'polypeptide(L)'
;MTFPSSGNVRELEALAPAFIEWYGRHQFSADIEEVLESLTHFFRYYPEFDGSRTITALEPAEVIAKLTTLMTHALLDGVMATYSLMRLLGFLRDSGRWSGSQESFQTVHGILEDILHSEVQVVIRHRPITDHATTGTAE
;
A
#
# COMPACT_ATOMS: atom_id res chain seq x y z
N MET A 1 -8.60 14.55 -9.10
CA MET A 1 -9.42 14.02 -7.99
C MET A 1 -9.68 12.56 -8.30
N THR A 2 -9.19 11.64 -7.46
CA THR A 2 -9.49 10.21 -7.60
C THR A 2 -10.71 9.92 -6.73
N PHE A 3 -11.80 9.44 -7.32
CA PHE A 3 -12.98 9.02 -6.56
C PHE A 3 -12.68 7.71 -5.85
N PRO A 4 -13.25 7.47 -4.66
CA PRO A 4 -13.04 6.21 -3.97
C PRO A 4 -13.60 5.05 -4.82
N SER A 5 -12.73 4.09 -5.18
CA SER A 5 -13.03 2.93 -6.00
C SER A 5 -13.73 1.84 -5.18
N SER A 6 -15.01 1.61 -5.49
CA SER A 6 -15.76 0.49 -4.91
C SER A 6 -15.48 -0.83 -5.63
N GLY A 7 -15.04 -0.78 -6.88
CA GLY A 7 -14.74 -1.96 -7.70
C GLY A 7 -13.48 -2.67 -7.24
N ASN A 8 -12.38 -1.91 -7.08
CA ASN A 8 -11.08 -2.48 -6.70
C ASN A 8 -11.13 -3.14 -5.30
N VAL A 9 -11.87 -2.54 -4.37
CA VAL A 9 -12.06 -3.12 -3.03
C VAL A 9 -12.88 -4.41 -3.09
N ARG A 10 -13.94 -4.46 -3.92
CA ARG A 10 -14.71 -5.70 -4.11
C ARG A 10 -13.89 -6.81 -4.75
N GLU A 11 -13.02 -6.48 -5.71
CA GLU A 11 -12.09 -7.46 -6.27
C GLU A 11 -11.10 -7.97 -5.22
N LEU A 12 -10.58 -7.09 -4.36
CA LEU A 12 -9.71 -7.47 -3.25
C LEU A 12 -10.44 -8.41 -2.27
N GLU A 13 -11.66 -8.09 -1.89
CA GLU A 13 -12.51 -8.93 -1.03
C GLU A 13 -12.74 -10.32 -1.64
N ALA A 14 -12.93 -10.40 -2.96
CA ALA A 14 -13.07 -11.66 -3.67
C ALA A 14 -11.77 -12.50 -3.69
N LEU A 15 -10.60 -11.86 -3.69
CA LEU A 15 -9.30 -12.53 -3.60
C LEU A 15 -8.89 -12.89 -2.17
N ALA A 16 -9.42 -12.17 -1.17
CA ALA A 16 -8.96 -12.23 0.22
C ALA A 16 -8.89 -13.65 0.80
N PRO A 17 -9.88 -14.55 0.63
CA PRO A 17 -9.80 -15.90 1.21
C PRO A 17 -8.58 -16.69 0.71
N ALA A 18 -8.32 -16.67 -0.60
CA ALA A 18 -7.18 -17.36 -1.20
C ALA A 18 -5.85 -16.67 -0.85
N PHE A 19 -5.87 -15.34 -0.74
CA PHE A 19 -4.70 -14.58 -0.34
C PHE A 19 -4.32 -14.84 1.12
N ILE A 20 -5.29 -14.89 2.05
CA ILE A 20 -5.08 -15.23 3.47
C ILE A 20 -4.46 -16.63 3.59
N GLU A 21 -5.00 -17.61 2.86
CA GLU A 21 -4.46 -18.98 2.87
C GLU A 21 -3.03 -19.06 2.30
N TRP A 22 -2.74 -18.32 1.23
CA TRP A 22 -1.39 -18.21 0.71
C TRP A 22 -0.46 -17.51 1.72
N TYR A 23 -0.91 -16.43 2.35
CA TYR A 23 -0.14 -15.66 3.31
C TYR A 23 0.24 -16.50 4.53
N GLY A 24 -0.71 -17.28 5.07
CA GLY A 24 -0.47 -18.17 6.22
C GLY A 24 0.51 -19.31 5.95
N ARG A 25 0.82 -19.62 4.68
CA ARG A 25 1.87 -20.59 4.30
C ARG A 25 3.27 -19.99 4.26
N HIS A 26 3.40 -18.68 4.43
CA HIS A 26 4.67 -17.96 4.38
C HIS A 26 4.96 -17.28 5.71
N GLN A 27 6.25 -17.10 6.00
CA GLN A 27 6.68 -16.35 7.19
C GLN A 27 6.90 -14.89 6.79
N PHE A 28 5.91 -14.08 7.10
CA PHE A 28 5.94 -12.63 6.89
C PHE A 28 5.96 -11.89 8.22
N SER A 29 6.44 -10.66 8.17
CA SER A 29 6.69 -9.83 9.35
C SER A 29 5.47 -9.09 9.87
N ALA A 30 4.50 -8.78 9.01
CA ALA A 30 3.30 -8.05 9.38
C ALA A 30 2.12 -9.01 9.60
N ASP A 31 1.11 -8.57 10.35
CA ASP A 31 -0.14 -9.29 10.47
C ASP A 31 -0.93 -9.24 9.14
N ILE A 32 -1.65 -10.31 8.82
CA ILE A 32 -2.49 -10.35 7.61
C ILE A 32 -3.62 -9.31 7.66
N GLU A 33 -4.14 -8.99 8.84
CA GLU A 33 -5.17 -7.96 9.01
C GLU A 33 -4.63 -6.57 8.63
N GLU A 34 -3.42 -6.24 9.08
CA GLU A 34 -2.74 -4.98 8.71
C GLU A 34 -2.46 -4.90 7.21
N VAL A 35 -2.06 -6.02 6.59
CA VAL A 35 -1.82 -6.10 5.14
C VAL A 35 -3.12 -5.88 4.36
N LEU A 36 -4.22 -6.53 4.76
CA LEU A 36 -5.51 -6.38 4.10
C LEU A 36 -6.11 -4.99 4.28
N GLU A 37 -5.95 -4.39 5.46
CA GLU A 37 -6.37 -3.00 5.72
C GLU A 37 -5.59 -2.04 4.82
N SER A 38 -4.26 -2.21 4.75
CA SER A 38 -3.39 -1.39 3.90
C SER A 38 -3.75 -1.52 2.41
N LEU A 39 -3.96 -2.74 1.91
CA LEU A 39 -4.42 -2.97 0.53
C LEU A 39 -5.79 -2.35 0.28
N THR A 40 -6.72 -2.48 1.22
CA THR A 40 -8.05 -1.88 1.12
C THR A 40 -7.94 -0.36 1.01
N HIS A 41 -7.10 0.27 1.83
CA HIS A 41 -6.87 1.71 1.78
C HIS A 41 -6.22 2.13 0.46
N PHE A 42 -5.22 1.39 -0.01
CA PHE A 42 -4.55 1.66 -1.29
C PHE A 42 -5.54 1.61 -2.45
N PHE A 43 -6.27 0.49 -2.58
CA PHE A 43 -7.19 0.24 -3.69
C PHE A 43 -8.45 1.08 -3.64
N ARG A 44 -8.90 1.50 -2.44
CA ARG A 44 -9.99 2.47 -2.30
C ARG A 44 -9.71 3.75 -3.05
N TYR A 45 -8.46 4.18 -3.22
CA TYR A 45 -8.14 5.42 -3.94
C TYR A 45 -7.27 5.18 -5.17
N TYR A 46 -7.12 3.92 -5.57
CA TYR A 46 -6.50 3.55 -6.83
C TYR A 46 -7.51 3.81 -7.97
N PRO A 47 -7.07 4.29 -9.14
CA PRO A 47 -7.96 4.58 -10.26
C PRO A 47 -8.98 3.46 -10.52
N GLU A 48 -10.25 3.83 -10.71
CA GLU A 48 -11.27 2.90 -11.18
C GLU A 48 -10.99 2.54 -12.63
N PHE A 49 -11.25 1.28 -12.96
CA PHE A 49 -11.03 0.74 -14.29
C PHE A 49 -12.26 0.89 -15.16
N ASP A 50 -12.09 1.53 -16.32
CA ASP A 50 -13.10 1.55 -17.38
C ASP A 50 -13.17 0.14 -18.01
N GLY A 51 -14.10 -0.69 -17.53
CA GLY A 51 -14.60 -1.87 -18.25
C GLY A 51 -13.81 -3.18 -18.16
N SER A 52 -12.47 -3.21 -18.17
CA SER A 52 -11.71 -4.48 -18.29
C SER A 52 -10.41 -4.64 -17.50
N ARG A 53 -9.90 -3.57 -16.87
CA ARG A 53 -8.71 -3.69 -16.02
C ARG A 53 -9.14 -4.13 -14.61
N THR A 54 -8.27 -4.83 -13.92
CA THR A 54 -8.50 -5.47 -12.62
C THR A 54 -7.29 -5.25 -11.72
N ILE A 55 -7.44 -5.43 -10.41
CA ILE A 55 -6.31 -5.32 -9.48
C ILE A 55 -5.26 -6.43 -9.69
N THR A 56 -5.58 -7.43 -10.52
CA THR A 56 -4.68 -8.49 -10.97
C THR A 56 -3.86 -8.12 -12.22
N ALA A 57 -4.03 -6.91 -12.74
CA ALA A 57 -3.29 -6.34 -13.87
C ALA A 57 -2.93 -4.88 -13.58
N LEU A 58 -2.10 -4.67 -12.55
CA LEU A 58 -1.70 -3.33 -12.12
C LEU A 58 -0.90 -2.59 -13.20
N GLU A 59 -1.19 -1.30 -13.35
CA GLU A 59 -0.49 -0.41 -14.27
C GLU A 59 0.67 0.28 -13.54
N PRO A 60 1.93 0.09 -13.99
CA PRO A 60 3.10 0.65 -13.30
C PRO A 60 3.01 2.15 -13.01
N ALA A 61 2.55 2.95 -13.99
CA ALA A 61 2.48 4.41 -13.84
C ALA A 61 1.50 4.83 -12.73
N GLU A 62 0.37 4.13 -12.61
CA GLU A 62 -0.65 4.38 -11.59
C GLU A 62 -0.17 3.95 -10.20
N VAL A 63 0.54 2.81 -10.11
CA VAL A 63 1.17 2.35 -8.86
C VAL A 63 2.19 3.37 -8.37
N ILE A 64 3.09 3.85 -9.24
CA ILE A 64 4.09 4.89 -8.88
C ILE A 64 3.39 6.15 -8.40
N ALA A 65 2.40 6.65 -9.14
CA ALA A 65 1.70 7.88 -8.79
C ALA A 65 1.02 7.77 -7.42
N LYS A 66 0.36 6.64 -7.14
CA LYS A 66 -0.33 6.42 -5.87
C LYS A 66 0.66 6.25 -4.71
N LEU A 67 1.72 5.46 -4.88
CA LEU A 67 2.75 5.30 -3.85
C LEU A 67 3.49 6.61 -3.57
N THR A 68 3.82 7.39 -4.61
CA THR A 68 4.45 8.71 -4.44
C THR A 68 3.57 9.64 -3.61
N THR A 69 2.26 9.63 -3.86
CA THR A 69 1.28 10.43 -3.10
C THR A 69 1.27 9.99 -1.63
N LEU A 70 1.20 8.69 -1.37
CA LEU A 70 1.23 8.16 0.01
C LEU A 70 2.54 8.48 0.71
N MET A 71 3.69 8.21 0.08
CA MET A 71 5.01 8.48 0.66
C MET A 71 5.22 9.98 0.97
N THR A 72 4.64 10.87 0.18
CA THR A 72 4.75 12.33 0.38
C THR A 72 3.90 12.82 1.55
N HIS A 73 2.68 12.28 1.72
CA HIS A 73 1.69 12.83 2.65
C HIS A 73 1.42 11.97 3.88
N ALA A 74 1.75 10.68 3.82
CA ALA A 74 1.50 9.67 4.83
C ALA A 74 2.56 8.56 4.71
N LEU A 75 3.81 8.90 5.05
CA LEU A 75 4.98 8.03 4.81
C LEU A 75 4.80 6.60 5.32
N LEU A 76 4.27 6.42 6.53
CA LEU A 76 4.03 5.08 7.11
C LEU A 76 3.01 4.30 6.30
N ASP A 77 1.91 4.93 5.86
CA ASP A 77 0.90 4.30 5.00
C ASP A 77 1.49 3.94 3.65
N GLY A 78 2.39 4.76 3.11
CA GLY A 78 3.14 4.48 1.89
C GLY A 78 4.02 3.24 2.03
N VAL A 79 4.80 3.14 3.12
CA VAL A 79 5.66 1.98 3.40
C VAL A 79 4.82 0.71 3.55
N MET A 80 3.74 0.78 4.34
CA MET A 80 2.84 -0.37 4.52
C MET A 80 2.15 -0.77 3.21
N ALA A 81 1.76 0.20 2.37
CA ALA A 81 1.18 -0.09 1.06
C ALA A 81 2.20 -0.78 0.13
N THR A 82 3.44 -0.31 0.08
CA THR A 82 4.50 -0.95 -0.71
C THR A 82 4.72 -2.40 -0.26
N TYR A 83 4.86 -2.62 1.06
CA TYR A 83 5.01 -3.96 1.61
C TYR A 83 3.82 -4.86 1.23
N SER A 84 2.60 -4.36 1.43
CA SER A 84 1.38 -5.13 1.21
C SER A 84 1.17 -5.46 -0.27
N LEU A 85 1.47 -4.51 -1.17
CA LEU A 85 1.46 -4.74 -2.62
C LEU A 85 2.48 -5.79 -3.04
N MET A 86 3.68 -5.80 -2.45
CA MET A 86 4.69 -6.82 -2.74
C MET A 86 4.18 -8.23 -2.38
N ARG A 87 3.46 -8.36 -1.26
CA ARG A 87 2.85 -9.64 -0.85
C ARG A 87 1.71 -10.05 -1.79
N LEU A 88 0.84 -9.11 -2.17
CA LEU A 88 -0.21 -9.36 -3.15
C LEU A 88 0.37 -9.80 -4.50
N LEU A 89 1.42 -9.14 -4.97
CA LEU A 89 2.08 -9.46 -6.24
C LEU A 89 2.70 -10.87 -6.22
N GLY A 90 3.33 -11.25 -5.10
CA GLY A 90 3.83 -12.61 -4.87
C GLY A 90 2.70 -13.65 -4.95
N PHE A 91 1.60 -13.41 -4.24
CA PHE A 91 0.40 -14.26 -4.31
C PHE A 91 -0.14 -14.40 -5.74
N LEU A 92 -0.30 -13.29 -6.46
CA LEU A 92 -0.86 -13.29 -7.81
C LEU A 92 0.03 -14.08 -8.78
N ARG A 93 1.36 -13.99 -8.61
CA ARG A 93 2.29 -14.79 -9.41
C ARG A 93 2.20 -16.28 -9.06
N ASP A 94 2.33 -16.61 -7.79
CA ASP A 94 2.42 -18.00 -7.32
C ASP A 94 1.13 -18.80 -7.57
N SER A 95 -0.01 -18.11 -7.54
CA SER A 95 -1.33 -18.69 -7.81
C SER A 95 -1.76 -18.63 -9.28
N GLY A 96 -0.93 -18.05 -10.17
CA GLY A 96 -1.26 -17.88 -11.60
C GLY A 96 -2.44 -16.94 -11.85
N ARG A 97 -2.70 -16.01 -10.91
CA ARG A 97 -3.83 -15.05 -10.98
C ARG A 97 -3.46 -13.70 -11.56
N TRP A 98 -2.18 -13.45 -11.84
CA TRP A 98 -1.77 -12.26 -12.57
C TRP A 98 -2.35 -12.28 -14.00
N SER A 99 -3.13 -11.26 -14.36
CA SER A 99 -3.77 -11.12 -15.67
C SER A 99 -3.15 -10.00 -16.52
N GLY A 100 -2.20 -9.24 -15.97
CA GLY A 100 -1.41 -8.26 -16.73
C GLY A 100 -0.35 -8.90 -17.62
N SER A 101 0.43 -8.08 -18.31
CA SER A 101 1.58 -8.57 -19.07
C SER A 101 2.73 -8.97 -18.14
N GLN A 102 3.65 -9.80 -18.63
CA GLN A 102 4.89 -10.11 -17.89
C GLN A 102 5.75 -8.87 -17.67
N GLU A 103 5.75 -7.94 -18.65
CA GLU A 103 6.46 -6.67 -18.56
C GLU A 103 5.89 -5.78 -17.45
N SER A 104 4.56 -5.65 -17.36
CA SER A 104 3.96 -4.85 -16.30
C SER A 104 4.18 -5.48 -14.93
N PHE A 105 4.13 -6.82 -14.82
CA PHE A 105 4.50 -7.52 -13.60
C PHE A 105 5.92 -7.17 -13.13
N GLN A 106 6.90 -7.32 -14.03
CA GLN A 106 8.32 -7.07 -13.71
C GLN A 106 8.56 -5.61 -13.35
N THR A 107 7.90 -4.68 -14.03
CA THR A 107 8.01 -3.25 -13.76
C THR A 107 7.45 -2.93 -12.37
N VAL A 108 6.23 -3.39 -12.04
CA VAL A 108 5.64 -3.20 -10.71
C VAL A 108 6.50 -3.85 -9.63
N HIS A 109 6.99 -5.07 -9.85
CA HIS A 109 7.88 -5.75 -8.92
C HIS A 109 9.15 -4.92 -8.65
N GLY A 110 9.83 -4.45 -9.70
CA GLY A 110 11.04 -3.64 -9.58
C GLY A 110 10.80 -2.34 -8.79
N ILE A 111 9.72 -1.63 -9.07
CA ILE A 111 9.34 -0.41 -8.32
C ILE A 111 9.19 -0.71 -6.82
N LEU A 112 8.46 -1.77 -6.48
CA LEU A 112 8.24 -2.12 -5.08
C LEU A 112 9.52 -2.59 -4.40
N GLU A 113 10.37 -3.33 -5.12
CA GLU A 113 11.66 -3.80 -4.64
C GLU A 113 12.62 -2.65 -4.35
N ASP A 114 12.72 -1.68 -5.27
CA ASP A 114 13.54 -0.49 -5.10
C ASP A 114 13.11 0.33 -3.88
N ILE A 115 11.79 0.48 -3.66
CA ILE A 115 11.26 1.21 -2.50
C ILE A 115 11.55 0.45 -1.19
N LEU A 116 11.37 -0.88 -1.16
CA LEU A 116 11.63 -1.68 0.05
C LEU A 116 13.11 -1.73 0.44
N HIS A 117 14.01 -1.67 -0.54
CA HIS A 117 15.46 -1.65 -0.30
C HIS A 117 16.02 -0.24 -0.13
N SER A 118 15.25 0.80 -0.42
CA SER A 118 15.65 2.17 -0.14
C SER A 118 15.69 2.38 1.38
N GLU A 119 16.81 2.86 1.90
CA GLU A 119 16.93 3.24 3.32
C GLU A 119 16.01 4.44 3.63
N VAL A 120 14.76 4.17 4.01
CA VAL A 120 13.83 5.20 4.45
C VAL A 120 14.15 5.56 5.91
N GLN A 121 14.94 6.62 6.12
CA GLN A 121 15.14 7.19 7.45
C GLN A 121 13.92 8.03 7.86
N VAL A 122 13.05 7.47 8.69
CA VAL A 122 11.94 8.21 9.31
C VAL A 122 12.50 9.04 10.46
N VAL A 123 12.77 10.33 10.22
CA VAL A 123 13.14 11.27 11.30
C VAL A 123 11.86 11.79 11.95
N ILE A 124 11.45 11.19 13.07
CA ILE A 124 10.36 11.73 13.89
C ILE A 124 10.88 12.97 14.63
N ARG A 125 10.56 14.16 14.10
CA ARG A 125 10.78 15.42 14.82
C ARG A 125 9.64 15.64 15.82
N HIS A 126 9.83 15.22 17.07
CA HIS A 126 9.00 15.71 18.16
C HIS A 126 9.26 17.21 18.33
N ARG A 127 8.29 18.04 17.97
CA ARG A 127 8.29 19.45 18.35
C ARG A 127 7.87 19.49 19.83
N PRO A 128 8.72 19.93 20.77
CA PRO A 128 8.27 20.12 22.14
C PRO A 128 7.17 21.17 22.15
N ILE A 129 6.03 20.83 22.77
CA ILE A 129 4.98 21.79 23.06
C ILE A 129 5.58 22.72 24.11
N THR A 130 5.71 24.00 23.77
CA THR A 130 6.18 25.01 24.71
C THR A 130 5.11 25.18 25.78
N ASP A 131 5.40 24.77 27.01
CA ASP A 131 4.57 25.10 28.16
C ASP A 131 4.54 26.63 28.28
N HIS A 132 3.37 27.22 28.00
CA HIS A 132 3.11 28.60 28.35
C HIS A 132 3.04 28.69 29.87
N ALA A 133 4.19 28.99 30.49
CA ALA A 133 4.27 29.37 31.89
C ALA A 133 3.29 30.52 32.14
N THR A 134 2.21 30.22 32.85
CA THR A 134 1.29 31.24 33.35
C THR A 134 2.00 31.91 34.51
N THR A 135 2.63 33.06 34.27
CA THR A 135 3.16 33.91 35.33
C THR A 135 1.97 34.44 36.12
N GLY A 136 1.61 33.69 37.17
CA GLY A 136 0.78 34.21 38.25
C GLY A 136 1.52 35.35 38.91
N THR A 137 1.05 36.57 38.69
CA THR A 137 1.34 37.72 39.55
C THR A 137 0.87 37.39 40.95
N ALA A 138 1.81 37.19 41.86
CA ALA A 138 1.59 37.29 43.30
C ALA A 138 2.12 38.66 43.75
N GLU A 139 1.17 39.43 44.30
CA GLU A 139 1.29 40.63 45.16
C GLU A 139 1.78 41.95 44.53
#